data_AF-A0A4Q3HYU1-F1
#
_entry.id   AF-A0A4Q3HYU1-F1
#
_cell.length_a   1.000
_cell.length_b   1.000
_cell.length_c   1.000
_cell.angle_alpha   90.00
_cell.angle_beta   90.00
_cell.angle_gamma   90.00
#
_symmetry.space_group_name_H-M   'P 1'
#
loop_
_entity.id
_entity.type
_entity.pdbx_description
1 polymer ?
#
loop_
_entity_poly.entity_id
_entity_poly.type
_entity_poly.pdbx_seq_one_letter_code
_entity_poly.pdbx_strand_id
1 'polypeptide(L)'
;MKPDLVERLAEMPVPRYTSYPTAADFSEAVGPKEQAAWLGQLDPAEPVSVYLHVPYCRQLCHYCGCHAKAVRKAEPVEDYRTTLEAEIALVAAHLPARLKIGRIAWGGGTPSILGEAGLSSVLGMLKKHFDLEDDYEHSIELDPRMLGRDLCQALGRLGINRASLGVQDLDTVVQQAIGREQPEEKVAAAVRDLRDAGISRINFDLIYGLPNQTQESLLTTCRSVVDLNPDRIAFYGYAHLPSRRANQRLIDSASLPGPIERLQQASAIASFFIREGYQAIGIDHFAKPSDRLAAAAREGRLHRNFQGYTDDDRPTLLGFGCSSISRLPGGYT
;
A
#
# COMPACT_ATOMS: atom_id res chain seq x y z
N MET A 1 -22.18 19.53 12.88
CA MET A 1 -22.51 18.21 13.47
C MET A 1 -22.88 18.43 14.92
N LYS A 2 -23.89 17.75 15.47
CA LYS A 2 -24.16 17.87 16.91
C LYS A 2 -22.98 17.25 17.69
N PRO A 3 -22.38 17.92 18.68
CA PRO A 3 -21.19 17.42 19.39
C PRO A 3 -21.41 16.04 20.03
N ASP A 4 -22.61 15.80 20.56
CA ASP A 4 -23.04 14.52 21.15
C ASP A 4 -22.95 13.33 20.19
N LEU A 5 -23.22 13.56 18.90
CA LEU A 5 -23.18 12.51 17.88
C LEU A 5 -21.74 12.14 17.54
N VAL A 6 -20.82 13.11 17.50
CA VAL A 6 -19.42 12.87 17.18
C VAL A 6 -18.76 12.05 18.28
N GLU A 7 -18.97 12.42 19.54
CA GLU A 7 -18.47 11.66 20.69
C GLU A 7 -18.96 10.21 20.68
N ARG A 8 -20.27 10.02 20.48
CA ARG A 8 -20.85 8.68 20.42
C ARG A 8 -20.32 7.84 19.27
N LEU A 9 -20.17 8.41 18.08
CA LEU A 9 -19.70 7.66 16.91
C LEU A 9 -18.18 7.42 16.91
N ALA A 10 -17.39 8.31 17.53
CA ALA A 10 -15.93 8.19 17.59
C ALA A 10 -15.47 6.95 18.37
N GLU A 11 -16.26 6.52 19.36
CA GLU A 11 -15.95 5.37 20.22
C GLU A 11 -16.54 4.05 19.70
N MET A 12 -17.44 4.11 18.71
CA MET A 12 -18.10 2.92 18.19
C MET A 12 -17.16 2.08 17.32
N PRO A 13 -16.99 0.79 17.62
CA PRO A 13 -16.27 -0.12 16.73
C PRO A 13 -17.11 -0.36 15.47
N VAL A 14 -16.65 0.16 14.34
CA VAL A 14 -17.28 -0.05 13.03
C VAL A 14 -16.40 -0.93 12.14
N PRO A 15 -16.98 -1.80 11.28
CA PRO A 15 -16.21 -2.57 10.33
C PRO A 15 -15.38 -1.66 9.42
N ARG A 16 -14.11 -2.01 9.23
CA ARG A 16 -13.30 -1.41 8.16
C ARG A 16 -13.68 -2.08 6.85
N TYR A 17 -14.42 -1.38 6.00
CA TYR A 17 -14.82 -1.88 4.68
C TYR A 17 -13.64 -1.81 3.69
N THR A 18 -12.71 -2.75 3.84
CA THR A 18 -11.66 -3.01 2.84
C THR A 18 -12.20 -3.69 1.60
N SER A 19 -13.24 -4.50 1.77
CA SER A 19 -13.99 -5.22 0.74
C SER A 19 -15.43 -5.45 1.23
N TYR A 20 -16.30 -5.85 0.30
CA TYR A 20 -17.58 -6.48 0.64
C TYR A 20 -17.73 -7.79 -0.16
N PRO A 21 -18.08 -8.93 0.47
CA PRO A 21 -18.09 -9.13 1.94
C PRO A 21 -16.70 -8.90 2.57
N THR A 22 -16.64 -8.82 3.90
CA THR A 22 -15.39 -8.54 4.61
C THR A 22 -14.52 -9.79 4.69
N ALA A 23 -13.22 -9.63 4.98
CA ALA A 23 -12.34 -10.78 5.21
C ALA A 23 -12.75 -11.66 6.40
N ALA A 24 -13.61 -11.15 7.31
CA ALA A 24 -14.16 -11.95 8.40
C ALA A 24 -15.22 -12.97 7.93
N ASP A 25 -15.75 -12.78 6.72
CA ASP A 25 -16.73 -13.67 6.08
C ASP A 25 -16.05 -14.73 5.19
N PHE A 26 -14.72 -14.68 5.05
CA PHE A 26 -13.98 -15.67 4.27
C PHE A 26 -14.02 -17.02 4.99
N SER A 27 -14.20 -18.10 4.22
CA SER A 27 -14.30 -19.45 4.76
C SER A 27 -13.69 -20.48 3.82
N GLU A 28 -13.41 -21.67 4.34
CA GLU A 28 -12.87 -22.81 3.57
C GLU A 28 -13.88 -23.40 2.56
N ALA A 29 -15.09 -22.85 2.46
CA ALA A 29 -16.06 -23.23 1.43
C ALA A 29 -15.62 -22.84 0.01
N VAL A 30 -14.69 -21.90 -0.11
CA VAL A 30 -14.01 -21.55 -1.36
C VAL A 30 -12.60 -22.13 -1.29
N GLY A 31 -12.36 -23.22 -2.01
CA GLY A 31 -11.09 -23.93 -2.02
C GLY A 31 -10.42 -23.94 -3.40
N PRO A 32 -9.39 -24.81 -3.58
CA PRO A 32 -8.64 -24.91 -4.83
C PRO A 32 -9.51 -25.24 -6.04
N LYS A 33 -10.59 -26.02 -5.85
CA LYS A 33 -11.50 -26.41 -6.93
C LYS A 33 -12.30 -25.21 -7.45
N GLU A 34 -12.85 -24.41 -6.54
CA GLU A 34 -13.62 -23.21 -6.87
C GLU A 34 -12.70 -22.18 -7.55
N GLN A 35 -11.51 -21.96 -6.99
CA GLN A 35 -10.52 -21.04 -7.58
C GLN A 35 -10.12 -21.47 -8.99
N ALA A 36 -9.77 -22.75 -9.21
CA ALA A 36 -9.42 -23.26 -10.54
C ALA A 36 -10.56 -23.09 -11.55
N ALA A 37 -11.80 -23.35 -11.13
CA ALA A 37 -12.98 -23.16 -11.97
C ALA A 37 -13.18 -21.68 -12.35
N TRP A 38 -13.02 -20.76 -11.41
CA TRP A 38 -13.16 -19.32 -11.67
C TRP A 38 -12.03 -18.77 -12.54
N LEU A 39 -10.79 -19.22 -12.34
CA LEU A 39 -9.65 -18.86 -13.19
C LEU A 39 -9.87 -19.33 -14.63
N GLY A 40 -10.34 -20.56 -14.83
CA GLY A 40 -10.62 -21.12 -16.16
C GLY A 40 -11.78 -20.45 -16.91
N GLN A 41 -12.58 -19.62 -16.23
CA GLN A 41 -13.73 -18.90 -16.78
C GLN A 41 -13.45 -17.43 -17.10
N LEU A 42 -12.23 -16.95 -16.86
CA LEU A 42 -11.86 -15.56 -17.17
C LEU A 42 -11.95 -15.30 -18.68
N ASP A 43 -12.39 -14.11 -19.08
CA ASP A 43 -12.41 -13.70 -20.48
C ASP A 43 -10.97 -13.40 -20.95
N PRO A 44 -10.41 -14.12 -21.94
CA PRO A 44 -9.10 -13.82 -22.50
C PRO A 44 -8.92 -12.40 -23.05
N ALA A 45 -10.02 -11.72 -23.40
CA ALA A 45 -9.99 -10.36 -23.91
C ALA A 45 -9.91 -9.31 -22.78
N GLU A 46 -10.23 -9.66 -21.54
CA GLU A 46 -10.25 -8.73 -20.41
C GLU A 46 -8.91 -8.69 -19.68
N PRO A 47 -8.25 -7.52 -19.59
CA PRO A 47 -7.02 -7.39 -18.82
C PRO A 47 -7.23 -7.61 -17.32
N VAL A 48 -6.22 -8.15 -16.65
CA VAL A 48 -6.22 -8.40 -15.21
C VAL A 48 -5.26 -7.45 -14.48
N SER A 49 -5.49 -7.30 -13.18
CA SER A 49 -4.56 -6.68 -12.26
C SER A 49 -3.81 -7.74 -11.47
N VAL A 50 -2.55 -7.48 -11.14
CA VAL A 50 -1.68 -8.38 -10.38
C VAL A 50 -1.21 -7.69 -9.11
N TYR A 51 -1.38 -8.37 -7.98
CA TYR A 51 -0.79 -7.97 -6.70
C TYR A 51 0.23 -9.02 -6.25
N LEU A 52 1.43 -8.56 -5.90
CA LEU A 52 2.53 -9.39 -5.42
C LEU A 52 2.84 -8.99 -3.98
N HIS A 53 2.61 -9.90 -3.05
CA HIS A 53 2.92 -9.68 -1.64
C HIS A 53 4.34 -10.15 -1.32
N VAL A 54 5.13 -9.30 -0.64
CA VAL A 54 6.46 -9.67 -0.13
C VAL A 54 6.49 -9.41 1.38
N PRO A 55 6.42 -10.45 2.23
CA PRO A 55 6.10 -10.31 3.66
C PRO A 55 7.31 -9.98 4.52
N TYR A 56 8.40 -9.47 3.94
CA TYR A 56 9.66 -9.31 4.66
C TYR A 56 10.07 -7.85 4.80
N CYS A 57 10.52 -7.51 6.02
CA CYS A 57 11.16 -6.24 6.33
C CYS A 57 12.53 -6.50 6.97
N ARG A 58 13.47 -5.56 6.88
CA ARG A 58 14.72 -5.63 7.66
C ARG A 58 14.47 -5.39 9.15
N GLN A 59 13.51 -4.54 9.46
CA GLN A 59 13.06 -4.22 10.81
C GLN A 59 11.54 -4.07 10.81
N LEU A 60 10.90 -4.62 11.84
CA LEU A 60 9.46 -4.45 12.04
C LEU A 60 9.23 -3.18 12.87
N CYS A 61 8.45 -2.24 12.33
CA CYS A 61 8.12 -1.00 13.03
C CYS A 61 7.05 -1.28 14.12
N HIS A 62 7.08 -0.54 15.23
CA HIS A 62 6.19 -0.81 16.36
C HIS A 62 4.71 -0.62 15.98
N TYR A 63 4.41 0.37 15.13
CA TYR A 63 3.04 0.64 14.68
C TYR A 63 2.48 -0.40 13.70
N CYS A 64 3.34 -1.18 13.02
CA CYS A 64 2.97 -1.92 11.82
C CYS A 64 1.85 -2.94 12.07
N GLY A 65 0.78 -2.85 11.29
CA GLY A 65 -0.34 -3.80 11.29
C GLY A 65 -0.33 -4.79 10.12
N CYS A 66 0.60 -4.62 9.17
CA CYS A 66 0.70 -5.41 7.94
C CYS A 66 1.01 -6.88 8.23
N HIS A 67 0.71 -7.74 7.25
CA HIS A 67 1.19 -9.13 7.26
C HIS A 67 2.69 -9.14 6.87
N ALA A 68 3.56 -8.86 7.83
CA ALA A 68 4.99 -8.75 7.60
C ALA A 68 5.82 -9.37 8.73
N LYS A 69 7.03 -9.78 8.39
CA LYS A 69 7.99 -10.43 9.28
C LYS A 69 9.37 -9.81 9.10
N ALA A 70 10.06 -9.55 10.22
CA ALA A 70 11.45 -9.13 10.17
C ALA A 70 12.37 -10.29 9.75
N VAL A 71 13.31 -10.02 8.85
CA VAL A 71 14.32 -11.00 8.40
C VAL A 71 15.70 -10.34 8.30
N ARG A 72 16.72 -11.07 8.77
CA ARG A 72 18.13 -10.63 8.71
C ARG A 72 18.90 -11.34 7.58
N LYS A 73 18.65 -12.64 7.44
CA LYS A 73 19.25 -13.53 6.46
C LYS A 73 18.63 -13.34 5.06
N ALA A 74 19.39 -13.60 4.02
CA ALA A 74 18.90 -13.48 2.63
C ALA A 74 18.14 -14.73 2.19
N GLU A 75 18.53 -15.89 2.72
CA GLU A 75 18.03 -17.21 2.32
C GLU A 75 16.50 -17.32 2.38
N PRO A 76 15.80 -16.89 3.46
CA PRO A 76 14.34 -16.95 3.48
C PRO A 76 13.66 -16.06 2.44
N VAL A 77 14.31 -14.96 2.03
CA VAL A 77 13.80 -14.06 0.99
C VAL A 77 13.93 -14.72 -0.38
N GLU A 78 15.04 -15.40 -0.65
CA GLU A 78 15.27 -16.13 -1.90
C GLU A 78 14.38 -17.39 -2.03
N ASP A 79 14.18 -18.13 -0.95
CA ASP A 79 13.26 -19.26 -0.91
C ASP A 79 11.83 -18.80 -1.20
N TYR A 80 11.44 -17.66 -0.63
CA TYR A 80 10.14 -17.05 -0.88
C TYR A 80 9.99 -16.57 -2.32
N ARG A 81 11.00 -15.91 -2.89
CA ARG A 81 11.02 -15.52 -4.31
C ARG A 81 10.76 -16.73 -5.21
N THR A 82 11.46 -17.84 -4.96
CA THR A 82 11.31 -19.08 -5.73
C THR A 82 9.89 -19.66 -5.60
N THR A 83 9.32 -19.60 -4.40
CA THR A 83 7.94 -20.05 -4.15
C THR A 83 6.92 -19.17 -4.87
N LEU A 84 7.13 -17.85 -4.85
CA LEU A 84 6.28 -16.88 -5.55
C LEU A 84 6.29 -17.11 -7.06
N GLU A 85 7.45 -17.42 -7.65
CA GLU A 85 7.56 -17.78 -9.07
C GLU A 85 6.84 -19.08 -9.41
N ALA A 86 6.94 -20.10 -8.55
CA ALA A 86 6.22 -21.35 -8.71
C ALA A 86 4.70 -21.16 -8.62
N GLU A 87 4.24 -20.29 -7.71
CA GLU A 87 2.82 -19.92 -7.57
C GLU A 87 2.30 -19.20 -8.82
N ILE A 88 3.06 -18.26 -9.38
CA ILE A 88 2.72 -17.60 -10.66
C ILE A 88 2.51 -18.63 -11.77
N ALA A 89 3.45 -19.57 -11.91
CA ALA A 89 3.35 -20.61 -12.92
C ALA A 89 2.14 -21.55 -12.68
N LEU A 90 1.83 -21.86 -11.42
CA LEU A 90 0.71 -22.72 -11.03
C LEU A 90 -0.64 -22.07 -11.37
N VAL A 91 -0.84 -20.80 -11.00
CA VAL A 91 -2.08 -20.07 -11.33
C VAL A 91 -2.21 -19.91 -12.83
N ALA A 92 -1.12 -19.58 -13.53
CA ALA A 92 -1.12 -19.41 -14.98
C ALA A 92 -1.55 -20.69 -15.73
N ALA A 93 -1.24 -21.87 -15.19
CA ALA A 93 -1.66 -23.15 -15.77
C ALA A 93 -3.19 -23.38 -15.74
N HIS A 94 -3.92 -22.63 -14.92
CA HIS A 94 -5.38 -22.68 -14.82
C HIS A 94 -6.08 -21.57 -15.60
N LEU A 95 -5.34 -20.67 -16.24
CA LEU A 95 -5.91 -19.61 -17.07
C LEU A 95 -6.30 -20.16 -18.44
N PRO A 96 -7.37 -19.62 -19.06
CA PRO A 96 -7.83 -20.08 -20.37
C PRO A 96 -6.89 -19.67 -21.51
N ALA A 97 -6.06 -18.65 -21.29
CA ALA A 97 -5.05 -18.17 -22.23
C ALA A 97 -3.98 -17.34 -21.48
N ARG A 98 -2.97 -16.86 -22.20
CA ARG A 98 -2.10 -15.77 -21.73
C ARG A 98 -2.95 -14.50 -21.65
N LEU A 99 -3.27 -14.06 -20.44
CA LEU A 99 -4.03 -12.82 -20.22
C LEU A 99 -3.10 -11.60 -20.30
N LYS A 100 -3.67 -10.44 -20.58
CA LYS A 100 -2.96 -9.15 -20.48
C LYS A 100 -2.99 -8.63 -19.04
N ILE A 101 -1.88 -8.08 -18.56
CA ILE A 101 -1.81 -7.37 -17.29
C ILE A 101 -1.82 -5.87 -17.57
N GLY A 102 -2.81 -5.19 -17.00
CA GLY A 102 -2.88 -3.72 -17.03
C GLY A 102 -2.36 -3.04 -15.77
N ARG A 103 -2.20 -3.78 -14.66
CA ARG A 103 -1.59 -3.26 -13.44
C ARG A 103 -0.79 -4.32 -12.69
N ILE A 104 0.39 -3.96 -12.25
CA ILE A 104 1.22 -4.72 -11.31
C ILE A 104 1.43 -3.87 -10.06
N ALA A 105 1.15 -4.42 -8.90
CA ALA A 105 1.39 -3.78 -7.62
C ALA A 105 2.18 -4.68 -6.68
N TRP A 106 3.31 -4.17 -6.20
CA TRP A 106 4.15 -4.85 -5.21
C TRP A 106 3.91 -4.22 -3.84
N GLY A 107 3.53 -5.03 -2.86
CA GLY A 107 3.28 -4.54 -1.50
C GLY A 107 3.62 -5.54 -0.41
N GLY A 108 3.26 -5.20 0.82
CA GLY A 108 3.31 -6.11 1.97
C GLY A 108 4.22 -5.61 3.09
N GLY A 109 5.40 -6.19 3.21
CA GLY A 109 6.46 -5.72 4.09
C GLY A 109 7.29 -4.65 3.40
N THR A 110 8.36 -5.06 2.72
CA THR A 110 9.21 -4.16 1.93
C THR A 110 9.64 -4.89 0.66
N PRO A 111 8.86 -4.81 -0.44
CA PRO A 111 9.13 -5.54 -1.68
C PRO A 111 10.56 -5.39 -2.23
N SER A 112 11.15 -4.21 -2.07
CA SER A 112 12.53 -3.93 -2.50
C SER A 112 13.60 -4.75 -1.77
N ILE A 113 13.26 -5.51 -0.73
CA ILE A 113 14.16 -6.46 -0.08
C ILE A 113 14.64 -7.58 -1.02
N LEU A 114 13.88 -7.86 -2.09
CA LEU A 114 14.26 -8.79 -3.16
C LEU A 114 15.43 -8.28 -4.01
N GLY A 115 15.75 -6.99 -3.94
CA GLY A 115 16.75 -6.35 -4.79
C GLY A 115 16.41 -6.41 -6.30
N GLU A 116 17.33 -5.93 -7.13
CA GLU A 116 17.14 -5.91 -8.59
C GLU A 116 16.96 -7.30 -9.17
N ALA A 117 17.84 -8.25 -8.81
CA ALA A 117 17.81 -9.61 -9.34
C ALA A 117 16.50 -10.34 -8.98
N GLY A 118 16.05 -10.22 -7.73
CA GLY A 118 14.82 -10.89 -7.30
C GLY A 118 13.56 -10.31 -7.93
N LEU A 119 13.45 -8.97 -7.98
CA LEU A 119 12.33 -8.30 -8.66
C LEU A 119 12.33 -8.62 -10.16
N SER A 120 13.49 -8.59 -10.81
CA SER A 120 13.63 -8.92 -12.22
C SER A 120 13.21 -10.37 -12.53
N SER A 121 13.57 -11.31 -11.66
CA SER A 121 13.25 -12.72 -11.84
C SER A 121 11.74 -12.97 -11.78
N VAL A 122 11.06 -12.43 -10.76
CA VAL A 122 9.61 -12.55 -10.60
C VAL A 122 8.86 -11.83 -11.73
N LEU A 123 9.32 -10.64 -12.15
CA LEU A 123 8.76 -9.94 -13.32
C LEU A 123 8.94 -10.76 -14.61
N GLY A 124 10.09 -11.43 -14.75
CA GLY A 124 10.35 -12.37 -15.85
C GLY A 124 9.38 -13.53 -15.86
N MET A 125 9.02 -14.07 -14.68
CA MET A 125 8.01 -15.11 -14.55
C MET A 125 6.62 -14.62 -14.96
N LEU A 126 6.23 -13.41 -14.58
CA LEU A 126 4.98 -12.80 -15.07
C LEU A 126 5.00 -12.67 -16.61
N LYS A 127 6.04 -12.08 -17.19
CA LYS A 127 6.15 -11.90 -18.66
C LYS A 127 6.19 -13.23 -19.43
N LYS A 128 6.63 -14.31 -18.79
CA LYS A 128 6.60 -15.65 -19.38
C LYS A 128 5.17 -16.18 -19.54
N HIS A 129 4.27 -15.85 -18.62
CA HIS A 129 2.92 -16.42 -18.54
C HIS A 129 1.79 -15.44 -18.92
N PHE A 130 2.08 -14.15 -18.93
CA PHE A 130 1.16 -13.07 -19.22
C PHE A 130 1.76 -12.12 -20.25
N ASP A 131 0.89 -11.41 -20.95
CA ASP A 131 1.28 -10.26 -21.77
C ASP A 131 1.08 -8.97 -20.96
N LEU A 132 1.76 -7.89 -21.32
CA LEU A 132 1.60 -6.58 -20.67
C LEU A 132 0.85 -5.65 -21.61
N GLU A 133 -0.06 -4.84 -21.08
CA GLU A 133 -0.64 -3.73 -21.85
C GLU A 133 0.42 -2.65 -22.09
N ASP A 134 0.29 -1.88 -23.18
CA ASP A 134 1.29 -0.87 -23.54
C ASP A 134 1.42 0.25 -22.49
N ASP A 135 0.32 0.60 -21.82
CA ASP A 135 0.23 1.68 -20.82
C ASP A 135 0.01 1.15 -19.39
N TYR A 136 0.40 -0.10 -19.13
CA TYR A 136 0.19 -0.74 -17.82
C TYR A 136 0.83 0.04 -16.66
N GLU A 137 0.14 0.06 -15.51
CA GLU A 137 0.70 0.63 -14.28
C GLU A 137 1.58 -0.40 -13.58
N HIS A 138 2.78 -0.01 -13.17
CA HIS A 138 3.70 -0.87 -12.41
C HIS A 138 4.15 -0.11 -11.17
N SER A 139 3.60 -0.50 -10.02
CA SER A 139 3.73 0.21 -8.76
C SER A 139 4.40 -0.61 -7.66
N ILE A 140 5.15 0.04 -6.77
CA ILE A 140 5.85 -0.61 -5.65
C ILE A 140 5.78 0.20 -4.37
N GLU A 141 5.56 -0.47 -3.24
CA GLU A 141 5.75 0.09 -1.89
C GLU A 141 7.23 0.04 -1.48
N LEU A 142 7.76 1.13 -0.93
CA LEU A 142 9.17 1.29 -0.60
C LEU A 142 9.37 1.87 0.79
N ASP A 143 10.41 1.38 1.48
CA ASP A 143 10.95 1.99 2.69
C ASP A 143 12.09 2.94 2.30
N PRO A 144 11.96 4.28 2.46
CA PRO A 144 12.99 5.21 2.02
C PRO A 144 14.32 5.05 2.75
N ARG A 145 14.34 4.44 3.94
CA ARG A 145 15.59 4.12 4.67
C ARG A 145 16.47 3.12 3.92
N MET A 146 15.87 2.32 3.05
CA MET A 146 16.51 1.25 2.30
C MET A 146 16.82 1.66 0.86
N LEU A 147 16.45 2.88 0.45
CA LEU A 147 16.65 3.35 -0.90
C LEU A 147 18.04 3.97 -1.07
N GLY A 148 18.65 3.66 -2.21
CA GLY A 148 19.80 4.34 -2.75
C GLY A 148 19.63 4.51 -4.26
N ARG A 149 20.46 5.36 -4.86
CA ARG A 149 20.43 5.69 -6.28
C ARG A 149 20.42 4.45 -7.20
N ASP A 150 21.29 3.48 -6.94
CA ASP A 150 21.40 2.27 -7.77
C ASP A 150 20.12 1.44 -7.78
N LEU A 151 19.50 1.28 -6.60
CA LEU A 151 18.23 0.59 -6.48
C LEU A 151 17.12 1.35 -7.21
N CYS A 152 17.04 2.68 -7.06
CA CYS A 152 16.03 3.48 -7.78
C CYS A 152 16.19 3.34 -9.31
N GLN A 153 17.43 3.39 -9.81
CA GLN A 153 17.72 3.19 -11.24
C GLN A 153 17.36 1.77 -11.70
N ALA A 154 17.59 0.76 -10.87
CA ALA A 154 17.13 -0.61 -11.15
C ALA A 154 15.60 -0.69 -11.23
N LEU A 155 14.87 -0.06 -10.31
CA LEU A 155 13.41 -0.02 -10.35
C LEU A 155 12.90 0.63 -11.65
N GLY A 156 13.52 1.73 -12.09
CA GLY A 156 13.21 2.37 -13.37
C GLY A 156 13.44 1.44 -14.58
N ARG A 157 14.58 0.73 -14.62
CA ARG A 157 14.86 -0.28 -15.67
C ARG A 157 13.87 -1.44 -15.69
N LEU A 158 13.29 -1.77 -14.54
CA LEU A 158 12.26 -2.80 -14.41
C LEU A 158 10.86 -2.34 -14.88
N GLY A 159 10.73 -1.08 -15.31
CA GLY A 159 9.47 -0.52 -15.81
C GLY A 159 8.53 -0.01 -14.71
N ILE A 160 9.01 0.05 -13.46
CA ILE A 160 8.24 0.67 -12.38
C ILE A 160 8.02 2.14 -12.72
N ASN A 161 6.78 2.59 -12.62
CA ASN A 161 6.35 3.92 -13.04
C ASN A 161 5.47 4.61 -11.98
N ARG A 162 5.31 3.99 -10.80
CA ARG A 162 4.69 4.56 -9.60
C ARG A 162 5.33 3.98 -8.34
N ALA A 163 5.51 4.80 -7.31
CA ALA A 163 6.03 4.35 -6.02
C ALA A 163 5.18 4.87 -4.86
N SER A 164 5.07 4.07 -3.79
CA SER A 164 4.53 4.49 -2.50
C SER A 164 5.65 4.49 -1.47
N LEU A 165 5.90 5.64 -0.83
CA LEU A 165 6.93 5.77 0.20
C LEU A 165 6.29 5.71 1.58
N GLY A 166 6.72 4.74 2.39
CA GLY A 166 6.37 4.67 3.81
C GLY A 166 7.07 5.77 4.63
N VAL A 167 6.49 6.97 4.69
CA VAL A 167 7.05 8.12 5.44
C VAL A 167 6.61 8.08 6.90
N GLN A 168 5.33 7.84 7.13
CA GLN A 168 4.64 7.71 8.42
C GLN A 168 4.58 9.01 9.22
N ASP A 169 5.74 9.57 9.58
CA ASP A 169 5.89 10.89 10.19
C ASP A 169 7.32 11.39 9.95
N LEU A 170 7.52 12.71 9.98
CA LEU A 170 8.83 13.38 9.90
C LEU A 170 9.30 13.89 11.28
N ASP A 171 8.43 13.88 12.30
CA ASP A 171 8.79 14.24 13.66
C ASP A 171 9.66 13.15 14.31
N THR A 172 10.88 13.51 14.72
CA THR A 172 11.85 12.58 15.32
C THR A 172 11.34 11.95 16.63
N VAL A 173 10.57 12.67 17.44
CA VAL A 173 10.01 12.14 18.69
C VAL A 173 9.01 11.03 18.39
N VAL A 174 8.16 11.23 17.38
CA VAL A 174 7.18 10.23 16.93
C VAL A 174 7.93 9.02 16.33
N GLN A 175 8.92 9.28 15.48
CA GLN A 175 9.72 8.23 14.83
C GLN A 175 10.42 7.30 15.83
N GLN A 176 11.01 7.85 16.89
CA GLN A 176 11.64 7.08 17.97
C GLN A 176 10.61 6.22 18.70
N ALA A 177 9.45 6.80 19.06
CA ALA A 177 8.38 6.08 19.77
C ALA A 177 7.82 4.89 18.96
N ILE A 178 7.83 4.99 17.63
CA ILE A 178 7.30 3.94 16.75
C ILE A 178 8.37 3.00 16.19
N GLY A 179 9.65 3.17 16.60
CA GLY A 179 10.77 2.34 16.15
C GLY A 179 11.10 2.50 14.67
N ARG A 180 10.99 3.72 14.13
CA ARG A 180 11.20 4.05 12.71
C ARG A 180 11.91 5.39 12.52
N GLU A 181 13.15 5.48 12.98
CA GLU A 181 13.99 6.67 12.73
C GLU A 181 14.34 6.80 11.25
N GLN A 182 14.00 7.96 10.68
CA GLN A 182 14.09 8.27 9.26
C GLN A 182 14.13 9.80 9.07
N PRO A 183 15.32 10.41 8.97
CA PRO A 183 15.42 11.85 8.75
C PRO A 183 14.73 12.31 7.46
N GLU A 184 14.21 13.54 7.44
CA GLU A 184 13.53 14.11 6.26
C GLU A 184 14.45 14.11 5.03
N GLU A 185 15.75 14.33 5.22
CA GLU A 185 16.75 14.33 4.14
C GLU A 185 16.80 12.98 3.41
N LYS A 186 16.51 11.87 4.11
CA LYS A 186 16.42 10.54 3.50
C LYS A 186 15.17 10.39 2.63
N VAL A 187 14.03 10.94 3.08
CA VAL A 187 12.82 10.99 2.25
C VAL A 187 13.06 11.85 1.02
N ALA A 188 13.65 13.04 1.19
CA ALA A 188 13.97 13.95 0.11
C ALA A 188 14.93 13.32 -0.91
N ALA A 189 15.96 12.61 -0.44
CA ALA A 189 16.88 11.88 -1.31
C ALA A 189 16.16 10.78 -2.11
N ALA A 190 15.31 9.98 -1.46
CA ALA A 190 14.53 8.95 -2.13
C ALA A 190 13.61 9.53 -3.22
N VAL A 191 12.91 10.63 -2.94
CA VAL A 191 12.08 11.32 -3.94
C VAL A 191 12.90 11.77 -5.14
N ARG A 192 14.06 12.40 -4.92
CA ARG A 192 14.95 12.82 -6.01
C ARG A 192 15.44 11.63 -6.82
N ASP A 193 15.97 10.59 -6.18
CA ASP A 193 16.53 9.42 -6.86
C ASP A 193 15.46 8.63 -7.64
N LEU A 194 14.22 8.55 -7.13
CA LEU A 194 13.10 7.97 -7.86
C LEU A 194 12.74 8.78 -9.11
N ARG A 195 12.64 10.11 -8.99
CA ARG A 195 12.38 10.99 -10.13
C ARG A 195 13.49 10.94 -11.17
N ASP A 196 14.75 10.91 -10.74
CA ASP A 196 15.94 10.72 -11.60
C ASP A 196 15.91 9.36 -12.33
N ALA A 197 15.23 8.36 -11.79
CA ALA A 197 15.02 7.06 -12.40
C ALA A 197 13.75 6.98 -13.28
N GLY A 198 13.05 8.10 -13.49
CA GLY A 198 11.81 8.17 -14.26
C GLY A 198 10.54 7.78 -13.48
N ILE A 199 10.64 7.51 -12.19
CA ILE A 199 9.51 7.18 -11.31
C ILE A 199 8.97 8.48 -10.71
N SER A 200 8.16 9.20 -11.49
CA SER A 200 7.64 10.52 -11.10
C SER A 200 6.38 10.45 -10.23
N ARG A 201 5.53 9.43 -10.44
CA ARG A 201 4.26 9.25 -9.72
C ARG A 201 4.51 8.71 -8.31
N ILE A 202 4.54 9.60 -7.32
CA ILE A 202 4.91 9.24 -5.95
C ILE A 202 3.73 9.45 -5.00
N ASN A 203 3.42 8.41 -4.23
CA ASN A 203 2.53 8.48 -3.07
C ASN A 203 3.35 8.53 -1.78
N PHE A 204 2.89 9.31 -0.80
CA PHE A 204 3.38 9.23 0.57
C PHE A 204 2.35 8.57 1.48
N ASP A 205 2.79 7.54 2.19
CA ASP A 205 2.04 6.89 3.26
C ASP A 205 2.43 7.53 4.59
N LEU A 206 1.46 8.13 5.27
CA LEU A 206 1.58 8.86 6.54
C LEU A 206 0.55 8.31 7.54
N ILE A 207 0.80 8.49 8.83
CA ILE A 207 -0.09 7.96 9.88
C ILE A 207 -0.40 9.04 10.92
N TYR A 208 -1.68 9.31 11.16
CA TYR A 208 -2.09 10.14 12.29
C TYR A 208 -2.63 9.26 13.43
N GLY A 209 -2.62 9.80 14.65
CA GLY A 209 -2.97 9.05 15.85
C GLY A 209 -1.82 8.22 16.43
N LEU A 210 -0.58 8.50 16.03
CA LEU A 210 0.63 7.90 16.60
C LEU A 210 1.01 8.55 17.94
N PRO A 211 1.87 7.89 18.74
CA PRO A 211 2.44 8.44 19.98
C PRO A 211 2.97 9.86 19.83
N ASN A 212 2.67 10.72 20.82
CA ASN A 212 3.19 12.09 20.95
C ASN A 212 2.82 13.06 19.82
N GLN A 213 1.95 12.65 18.88
CA GLN A 213 1.47 13.57 17.84
C GLN A 213 0.50 14.61 18.41
N THR A 214 0.74 15.87 18.08
CA THR A 214 -0.19 16.97 18.31
C THR A 214 -0.70 17.49 16.97
N GLN A 215 -1.76 18.30 16.98
CA GLN A 215 -2.21 18.97 15.74
C GLN A 215 -1.10 19.86 15.15
N GLU A 216 -0.32 20.54 16.00
CA GLU A 216 0.78 21.40 15.55
C GLU A 216 1.90 20.59 14.89
N SER A 217 2.33 19.47 15.49
CA SER A 217 3.40 18.65 14.92
C SER A 217 2.96 18.03 13.59
N LEU A 218 1.71 17.54 13.51
CA LEU A 218 1.14 17.03 12.26
C LEU A 218 1.11 18.09 11.15
N LEU A 219 0.75 19.34 11.47
CA LEU A 219 0.76 20.42 10.48
C LEU A 219 2.19 20.80 10.05
N THR A 220 3.19 20.65 10.92
CA THR A 220 4.60 20.75 10.53
C THR A 220 4.97 19.65 9.54
N THR A 221 4.63 18.39 9.84
CA THR A 221 4.83 17.27 8.91
C THR A 221 4.11 17.51 7.58
N CYS A 222 2.89 18.04 7.59
CA CYS A 222 2.15 18.35 6.36
C CYS A 222 2.86 19.40 5.49
N ARG A 223 3.48 20.44 6.08
CA ARG A 223 4.27 21.44 5.34
C ARG A 223 5.45 20.80 4.62
N SER A 224 6.27 20.03 5.34
CA SER A 224 7.39 19.28 4.74
C SER A 224 6.92 18.33 3.63
N VAL A 225 5.78 17.65 3.82
CA VAL A 225 5.20 16.77 2.81
C VAL A 225 4.84 17.53 1.53
N VAL A 226 4.23 18.72 1.64
CA VAL A 226 3.93 19.57 0.47
C VAL A 226 5.21 20.04 -0.23
N ASP A 227 6.24 20.40 0.52
CA ASP A 227 7.55 20.82 -0.03
C ASP A 227 8.22 19.69 -0.83
N LEU A 228 8.04 18.43 -0.40
CA LEU A 228 8.50 17.24 -1.11
C LEU A 228 7.64 16.89 -2.36
N ASN A 229 6.46 17.50 -2.46
CA ASN A 229 5.58 17.53 -3.63
C ASN A 229 5.16 16.14 -4.18
N PRO A 230 4.70 15.19 -3.35
CA PRO A 230 4.16 13.92 -3.84
C PRO A 230 2.88 14.14 -4.66
N ASP A 231 2.53 13.20 -5.54
CA ASP A 231 1.31 13.28 -6.35
C ASP A 231 0.08 12.81 -5.57
N ARG A 232 0.30 11.89 -4.64
CA ARG A 232 -0.72 11.33 -3.76
C ARG A 232 -0.24 11.30 -2.31
N ILE A 233 -1.19 11.40 -1.40
CA ILE A 233 -0.96 11.33 0.04
C ILE A 233 -2.04 10.41 0.61
N ALA A 234 -1.62 9.35 1.27
CA ALA A 234 -2.48 8.50 2.10
C ALA A 234 -2.09 8.73 3.57
N PHE A 235 -2.93 9.46 4.31
CA PHE A 235 -2.65 9.84 5.70
C PHE A 235 -3.61 9.12 6.66
N TYR A 236 -3.41 7.82 6.83
CA TYR A 236 -4.38 6.93 7.46
C TYR A 236 -4.31 6.94 9.00
N GLY A 237 -5.45 6.64 9.63
CA GLY A 237 -5.54 6.60 11.08
C GLY A 237 -4.91 5.35 11.69
N TYR A 238 -4.03 5.53 12.67
CA TYR A 238 -3.34 4.45 13.37
C TYR A 238 -4.31 3.43 13.99
N ALA A 239 -4.12 2.15 13.69
CA ALA A 239 -4.87 1.05 14.29
C ALA A 239 -4.05 0.38 15.39
N HIS A 240 -4.35 0.68 16.65
CA HIS A 240 -3.69 0.08 17.81
C HIS A 240 -4.45 -1.18 18.26
N LEU A 241 -3.89 -2.36 17.94
CA LEU A 241 -4.42 -3.69 18.23
C LEU A 241 -3.32 -4.61 18.84
N PRO A 242 -2.73 -4.26 20.01
CA PRO A 242 -1.59 -4.97 20.60
C PRO A 242 -1.89 -6.43 21.01
N SER A 243 -3.17 -6.80 21.11
CA SER A 243 -3.60 -8.20 21.28
C SER A 243 -3.40 -9.04 20.01
N ARG A 244 -3.52 -8.43 18.83
CA ARG A 244 -3.36 -9.08 17.51
C ARG A 244 -2.00 -8.83 16.87
N ARG A 245 -1.29 -7.77 17.28
CA ARG A 245 0.00 -7.34 16.74
C ARG A 245 0.97 -7.07 17.88
N ALA A 246 1.79 -8.07 18.21
CA ALA A 246 2.65 -8.03 19.39
C ALA A 246 3.67 -6.87 19.37
N ASN A 247 4.15 -6.47 18.20
CA ASN A 247 5.06 -5.33 18.01
C ASN A 247 4.45 -4.00 18.50
N GLN A 248 3.12 -3.86 18.48
CA GLN A 248 2.46 -2.64 18.96
C GLN A 248 2.48 -2.50 20.48
N ARG A 249 2.85 -3.54 21.24
CA ARG A 249 3.07 -3.46 22.70
C ARG A 249 4.28 -2.61 23.08
N LEU A 250 5.16 -2.33 22.11
CA LEU A 250 6.32 -1.46 22.29
C LEU A 250 5.95 0.04 22.22
N ILE A 251 4.70 0.35 21.86
CA ILE A 251 4.16 1.71 21.90
C ILE A 251 3.55 1.94 23.29
N ASP A 252 3.94 3.04 23.93
CA ASP A 252 3.29 3.51 25.15
C ASP A 252 1.87 4.01 24.85
N SER A 253 0.86 3.26 25.29
CA SER A 253 -0.53 3.61 25.06
C SER A 253 -0.97 4.92 25.74
N ALA A 254 -0.27 5.37 26.80
CA ALA A 254 -0.56 6.65 27.46
C ALA A 254 -0.19 7.86 26.60
N SER A 255 0.70 7.67 25.62
CA SER A 255 1.11 8.71 24.66
C SER A 255 0.21 8.80 23.41
N LEU A 256 -0.81 7.94 23.30
CA LEU A 256 -1.72 7.93 22.16
C LEU A 256 -2.82 8.99 22.31
N PRO A 257 -3.16 9.72 21.23
CA PRO A 257 -4.24 10.69 21.27
C PRO A 257 -5.61 10.01 21.42
N GLY A 258 -6.50 10.66 22.16
CA GLY A 258 -7.87 10.20 22.38
C GLY A 258 -8.75 10.27 21.11
N PRO A 259 -9.94 9.66 21.10
CA PRO A 259 -10.81 9.63 19.91
C PRO A 259 -11.16 11.02 19.34
N ILE A 260 -11.47 11.99 20.21
CA ILE A 260 -11.79 13.37 19.80
C ILE A 260 -10.58 14.08 19.23
N GLU A 261 -9.42 13.92 19.87
CA GLU A 261 -8.16 14.49 19.37
C GLU A 261 -7.81 13.92 18.00
N ARG A 262 -7.97 12.62 17.79
CA ARG A 262 -7.76 11.97 16.48
C ARG A 262 -8.69 12.51 15.39
N LEU A 263 -9.94 12.84 15.72
CA LEU A 263 -10.86 13.48 14.78
C LEU A 263 -10.43 14.91 14.44
N GLN A 264 -9.94 15.66 15.42
CA GLN A 264 -9.38 17.00 15.21
C GLN A 264 -8.10 16.95 14.37
N GLN A 265 -7.24 15.96 14.59
CA GLN A 265 -6.05 15.68 13.78
C GLN A 265 -6.45 15.42 12.32
N ALA A 266 -7.35 14.46 12.07
CA ALA A 266 -7.83 14.13 10.73
C ALA A 266 -8.44 15.35 10.01
N SER A 267 -9.26 16.13 10.73
CA SER A 267 -9.90 17.32 10.17
C SER A 267 -8.90 18.42 9.81
N ALA A 268 -7.88 18.62 10.64
CA ALA A 268 -6.82 19.60 10.39
C ALA A 268 -5.95 19.20 9.20
N ILE A 269 -5.56 17.93 9.12
CA ILE A 269 -4.82 17.34 7.99
C ILE A 269 -5.59 17.56 6.69
N ALA A 270 -6.87 17.17 6.66
CA ALA A 270 -7.69 17.32 5.46
C ALA A 270 -7.83 18.79 5.03
N SER A 271 -8.12 19.67 5.99
CA SER A 271 -8.23 21.10 5.74
C SER A 271 -6.92 21.71 5.21
N PHE A 272 -5.78 21.23 5.70
CA PHE A 272 -4.47 21.67 5.24
C PHE A 272 -4.24 21.29 3.77
N PHE A 273 -4.32 20.00 3.43
CA PHE A 273 -4.02 19.57 2.05
C PHE A 273 -4.99 20.14 1.01
N ILE A 274 -6.26 20.33 1.38
CA ILE A 274 -7.22 21.01 0.50
C ILE A 274 -6.80 22.45 0.22
N ARG A 275 -6.35 23.20 1.24
CA ARG A 275 -5.84 24.58 1.05
C ARG A 275 -4.58 24.62 0.20
N GLU A 276 -3.71 23.61 0.33
CA GLU A 276 -2.49 23.46 -0.47
C GLU A 276 -2.74 22.89 -1.87
N GLY A 277 -4.01 22.79 -2.30
CA GLY A 277 -4.39 22.46 -3.68
C GLY A 277 -4.53 20.98 -3.99
N TYR A 278 -4.44 20.09 -3.01
CA TYR A 278 -4.79 18.68 -3.20
C TYR A 278 -6.30 18.49 -3.17
N GLN A 279 -6.81 17.57 -4.00
CA GLN A 279 -8.19 17.12 -3.94
C GLN A 279 -8.33 16.00 -2.91
N ALA A 280 -9.32 16.13 -2.02
CA ALA A 280 -9.75 15.01 -1.18
C ALA A 280 -10.39 13.92 -2.05
N ILE A 281 -9.87 12.70 -1.97
CA ILE A 281 -10.38 11.53 -2.68
C ILE A 281 -11.43 10.82 -1.84
N GLY A 282 -11.11 10.59 -0.56
CA GLY A 282 -12.02 10.01 0.41
C GLY A 282 -11.26 9.55 1.65
N ILE A 283 -11.95 9.59 2.80
CA ILE A 283 -11.44 9.21 4.13
C ILE A 283 -10.14 9.94 4.50
N ASP A 284 -9.02 9.41 4.05
CA ASP A 284 -7.64 9.75 4.39
C ASP A 284 -6.73 9.91 3.16
N HIS A 285 -7.29 9.89 1.95
CA HIS A 285 -6.52 10.02 0.70
C HIS A 285 -6.71 11.37 0.03
N PHE A 286 -5.59 11.92 -0.45
CA PHE A 286 -5.49 13.17 -1.19
C PHE A 286 -4.66 12.96 -2.45
N ALA A 287 -4.98 13.68 -3.53
CA ALA A 287 -4.19 13.63 -4.75
C ALA A 287 -4.18 14.98 -5.45
N LYS A 288 -3.15 15.26 -6.24
CA LYS A 288 -3.13 16.44 -7.11
C LYS A 288 -4.34 16.41 -8.08
N PRO A 289 -4.91 17.56 -8.45
CA PRO A 289 -6.08 17.61 -9.33
C PRO A 289 -5.89 16.93 -10.70
N SER A 290 -4.63 16.91 -11.19
CA SER A 290 -4.22 16.26 -12.43
C SER A 290 -3.99 14.75 -12.32
N ASP A 291 -4.01 14.18 -11.12
CA ASP A 291 -3.82 12.74 -10.92
C ASP A 291 -5.06 11.95 -11.40
N ARG A 292 -4.82 10.76 -11.97
CA ARG A 292 -5.88 9.87 -12.47
C ARG A 292 -6.91 9.50 -11.39
N LEU A 293 -6.49 9.39 -10.13
CA LEU A 293 -7.37 9.11 -8.99
C LEU A 293 -8.31 10.28 -8.71
N ALA A 294 -7.81 11.51 -8.81
CA ALA A 294 -8.63 12.71 -8.67
C ALA A 294 -9.63 12.85 -9.82
N ALA A 295 -9.22 12.52 -11.05
CA ALA A 295 -10.12 12.45 -12.20
C ALA A 295 -11.22 11.39 -12.00
N ALA A 296 -10.86 10.16 -11.63
CA ALA A 296 -11.80 9.08 -11.37
C ALA A 296 -12.82 9.44 -10.26
N ALA A 297 -12.37 10.14 -9.20
CA ALA A 297 -13.25 10.65 -8.15
C ALA A 297 -14.29 11.66 -8.67
N ARG A 298 -13.89 12.60 -9.54
CA ARG A 298 -14.82 13.58 -10.14
C ARG A 298 -15.81 12.94 -11.11
N GLU A 299 -15.38 11.89 -11.80
CA GLU A 299 -16.16 11.19 -12.82
C GLU A 299 -17.05 10.07 -12.25
N GLY A 300 -17.00 9.82 -10.94
CA GLY A 300 -17.77 8.73 -10.32
C GLY A 300 -17.26 7.32 -10.67
N ARG A 301 -16.00 7.20 -11.10
CA ARG A 301 -15.31 5.94 -11.47
C ARG A 301 -14.31 5.49 -10.42
N LEU A 302 -14.37 6.07 -9.21
CA LEU A 302 -13.46 5.72 -8.13
C LEU A 302 -13.86 4.37 -7.53
N HIS A 303 -12.88 3.48 -7.41
CA HIS A 303 -13.02 2.20 -6.74
C HIS A 303 -12.17 2.16 -5.47
N ARG A 304 -12.40 1.13 -4.65
CA ARG A 304 -11.60 0.84 -3.46
C ARG A 304 -11.34 -0.65 -3.36
N ASN A 305 -10.09 -1.04 -3.15
CA ASN A 305 -9.68 -2.43 -2.95
C ASN A 305 -8.81 -2.54 -1.68
N PHE A 306 -8.17 -3.70 -1.49
CA PHE A 306 -7.31 -3.96 -0.32
C PHE A 306 -6.06 -3.07 -0.23
N GLN A 307 -5.66 -2.44 -1.33
CA GLN A 307 -4.53 -1.49 -1.39
C GLN A 307 -4.97 -0.03 -1.20
N GLY A 308 -6.28 0.25 -1.10
CA GLY A 308 -6.83 1.59 -0.92
C GLY A 308 -7.69 2.06 -2.09
N TYR A 309 -7.75 3.38 -2.29
CA TYR A 309 -8.47 3.97 -3.42
C TYR A 309 -7.75 3.72 -4.73
N THR A 310 -8.51 3.43 -5.77
CA THR A 310 -7.96 3.07 -7.07
C THR A 310 -8.82 3.58 -8.22
N ASP A 311 -8.17 3.98 -9.31
CA ASP A 311 -8.75 4.25 -10.62
C ASP A 311 -8.76 3.00 -11.52
N ASP A 312 -8.35 1.85 -11.00
CA ASP A 312 -8.39 0.55 -11.67
C ASP A 312 -9.83 0.00 -11.68
N ASP A 313 -10.35 -0.17 -12.88
CA ASP A 313 -11.70 -0.63 -13.20
C ASP A 313 -11.74 -2.12 -13.58
N ARG A 314 -10.58 -2.80 -13.63
CA ARG A 314 -10.51 -4.23 -13.93
C ARG A 314 -11.23 -5.02 -12.84
N PRO A 315 -12.19 -5.90 -13.20
CA PRO A 315 -12.94 -6.66 -12.21
C PRO A 315 -12.08 -7.77 -11.58
N THR A 316 -11.04 -8.21 -12.28
CA THR A 316 -10.17 -9.32 -11.89
C THR A 316 -8.84 -8.82 -11.34
N LEU A 317 -8.53 -9.25 -10.12
CA LEU A 317 -7.22 -9.07 -9.48
C LEU A 317 -6.67 -10.43 -9.08
N LEU A 318 -5.50 -10.79 -9.59
CA LEU A 318 -4.75 -11.99 -9.21
C LEU A 318 -3.76 -11.61 -8.11
N GLY A 319 -3.96 -12.16 -6.91
CA GLY A 319 -3.06 -12.04 -5.77
C GLY A 319 -2.06 -13.19 -5.76
N PHE A 320 -0.78 -12.87 -5.56
CA PHE A 320 0.29 -13.84 -5.36
C PHE A 320 1.07 -13.54 -4.09
N GLY A 321 1.60 -14.59 -3.46
CA GLY A 321 2.34 -14.54 -2.22
C GLY A 321 1.42 -14.64 -1.01
N CYS A 322 2.00 -15.02 0.12
CA CYS A 322 1.28 -15.20 1.38
C CYS A 322 0.42 -13.98 1.74
N SER A 323 -0.81 -14.23 2.22
CA SER A 323 -1.82 -13.23 2.57
C SER A 323 -2.36 -12.36 1.43
N SER A 324 -1.89 -12.55 0.19
CA SER A 324 -2.52 -11.93 -0.96
C SER A 324 -3.98 -12.40 -1.09
N ILE A 325 -4.82 -11.53 -1.64
CA ILE A 325 -6.23 -11.80 -1.88
C ILE A 325 -6.48 -11.52 -3.35
N SER A 326 -7.00 -12.52 -4.06
CA SER A 326 -7.50 -12.36 -5.41
C SER A 326 -8.97 -11.96 -5.39
N ARG A 327 -9.38 -11.18 -6.40
CA ARG A 327 -10.78 -10.93 -6.73
C ARG A 327 -11.04 -11.55 -8.09
N LEU A 328 -11.89 -12.58 -8.10
CA LEU A 328 -12.33 -13.29 -9.30
C LEU A 328 -13.84 -13.06 -9.49
N PRO A 329 -14.40 -13.36 -10.68
CA PRO A 329 -15.84 -13.19 -10.93
C PRO A 329 -16.74 -13.92 -9.91
N GLY A 330 -16.28 -15.06 -9.41
CA GLY A 330 -17.01 -15.87 -8.43
C GLY A 330 -16.85 -15.44 -6.96
N GLY A 331 -15.90 -14.55 -6.64
CA GLY A 331 -15.65 -14.10 -5.27
C GLY A 331 -14.18 -13.79 -4.97
N TYR A 332 -13.83 -13.82 -3.69
CA TYR A 332 -12.45 -13.64 -3.24
C TYR A 332 -11.80 -14.99 -2.93
N THR A 333 -10.51 -15.11 -3.21
CA THR A 333 -9.66 -16.27 -2.86
C THR A 333 -8.34 -15.79 -2.30
#